data_AF-A0A7C6WY00-F1
#
_entry.id   AF-A0A7C6WY00-F1
#
_cell.length_a   1.000
_cell.length_b   1.000
_cell.length_c   1.000
_cell.angle_alpha   90.00
_cell.angle_beta   90.00
_cell.angle_gamma   90.00
#
_symmetry.space_group_name_H-M   'P 1'
#
loop_
_entity.id
_entity.type
_entity.pdbx_description
1 polymer ?
#
loop_
_entity_poly.entity_id
_entity_poly.type
_entity_poly.pdbx_seq_one_letter_code
_entity_poly.pdbx_strand_id
1 'polypeptide(L)' 'MLNAGLLVAILALSIYLIGYTMGRRIGKKEGIFEGKAIIPIELKKQMLDTMICPLCKQKLNFYTNCDSIHNRK' A
#
# COMPACT_ATOMS: atom_id res chain seq x y z
N MET A 1 35.51 -19.68 27.04
CA MET A 1 36.18 -18.95 25.93
C MET A 1 35.15 -18.80 24.82
N LEU A 2 34.73 -17.58 24.52
CA LEU A 2 33.75 -17.34 23.46
C LEU A 2 34.43 -17.66 22.12
N ASN A 3 33.97 -18.68 21.41
CA ASN A 3 34.57 -19.12 20.15
C ASN A 3 34.44 -17.99 19.10
N ALA A 4 35.54 -17.61 18.46
CA ALA A 4 35.55 -16.55 17.46
C ALA A 4 34.51 -16.79 16.32
N GLY A 5 34.26 -18.05 15.96
CA GLY A 5 33.21 -18.42 15.00
C GLY A 5 31.79 -18.10 15.47
N LEU A 6 31.51 -18.19 16.77
CA LEU A 6 30.21 -17.82 17.35
C LEU A 6 29.97 -16.31 17.22
N LEU A 7 31.00 -15.51 17.48
CA LEU A 7 30.92 -14.04 17.37
C LEU A 7 30.64 -13.60 15.93
N VAL A 8 31.31 -14.20 14.95
CA VAL A 8 31.09 -13.92 13.53
C VAL A 8 29.67 -14.29 13.12
N ALA A 9 29.16 -15.45 13.56
CA ALA A 9 27.79 -15.87 13.27
C ALA A 9 26.74 -14.91 13.85
N ILE A 10 26.92 -14.46 15.09
CA ILE A 10 26.03 -13.50 15.75
C ILE A 10 26.03 -12.16 14.99
N LEU A 11 27.22 -11.70 14.56
CA LEU A 11 27.36 -10.45 13.83
C LEU A 11 26.73 -10.52 12.42
N ALA A 12 26.86 -11.65 11.73
CA ALA A 12 26.20 -11.87 10.45
C ALA A 12 24.66 -11.91 10.60
N LEU A 13 24.15 -12.61 11.62
CA LEU A 13 22.71 -12.67 11.90
C LEU A 13 22.13 -11.30 12.27
N SER A 14 22.85 -10.50 13.06
CA SER A 14 22.38 -9.17 13.44
C SER A 14 22.26 -8.23 12.24
N ILE A 15 23.26 -8.22 11.34
CA ILE A 15 23.21 -7.45 10.09
C ILE A 15 22.02 -7.89 9.22
N TYR A 16 21.83 -9.20 9.05
CA TYR A 16 20.73 -9.75 8.26
C TYR A 16 19.36 -9.34 8.81
N LEU A 17 19.16 -9.42 10.13
CA LEU A 17 17.90 -9.06 10.77
C LEU A 17 17.61 -7.56 10.68
N ILE A 18 18.64 -6.71 10.82
CA ILE A 18 18.49 -5.26 10.67
C ILE A 18 18.07 -4.94 9.23
N GLY A 19 18.74 -5.52 8.23
CA GLY A 19 18.37 -5.37 6.83
C GLY A 19 16.93 -5.81 6.54
N TYR A 20 16.53 -6.98 7.03
CA TYR A 20 15.18 -7.51 6.85
C TYR A 20 14.11 -6.60 7.47
N THR A 21 14.34 -6.10 8.68
CA THR A 21 13.37 -5.25 9.38
C THR A 21 13.23 -3.86 8.73
N MET A 22 14.33 -3.27 8.27
CA MET A 22 14.29 -2.00 7.52
C MET A 22 13.60 -2.18 6.16
N GLY A 23 13.97 -3.21 5.40
CA GLY A 23 13.36 -3.51 4.10
C GLY A 23 11.85 -3.75 4.22
N ARG A 24 11.40 -4.52 5.22
CA ARG A 24 9.96 -4.78 5.44
C ARG A 24 9.18 -3.51 5.80
N ARG A 25 9.78 -2.58 6.55
CA ARG A 25 9.12 -1.30 6.92
C ARG A 25 9.00 -0.38 5.73
N ILE A 26 10.06 -0.28 4.92
CA ILE A 26 10.08 0.57 3.72
C ILE A 26 9.12 0.01 2.67
N GLY A 27 9.22 -1.28 2.34
CA GLY A 27 8.35 -1.91 1.34
C GLY A 27 6.86 -1.84 1.70
N LYS A 28 6.49 -1.94 2.99
CA LYS A 28 5.09 -1.73 3.41
C LYS A 28 4.63 -0.29 3.17
N LYS A 29 5.47 0.70 3.44
CA LYS A 29 5.13 2.11 3.24
C LYS A 29 5.00 2.42 1.74
N GLU A 30 5.94 1.96 0.94
CA GLU A 30 5.94 2.12 -0.52
C GLU A 30 4.73 1.43 -1.14
N GLY A 31 4.46 0.17 -0.80
CA GLY A 31 3.29 -0.55 -1.32
C GLY A 31 1.95 0.09 -0.95
N ILE A 32 1.81 0.68 0.25
CA ILE A 32 0.61 1.45 0.61
C ILE A 32 0.55 2.77 -0.17
N PHE A 33 1.68 3.45 -0.36
CA PHE A 33 1.74 4.71 -1.08
C PHE A 33 1.38 4.52 -2.57
N GLU A 34 2.00 3.54 -3.23
CA GLU A 34 1.71 3.15 -4.60
C GLU A 34 0.27 2.65 -4.74
N GLY A 35 -0.17 1.78 -3.82
CA GLY A 35 -1.54 1.30 -3.78
C GLY A 35 -2.56 2.45 -3.69
N LYS A 36 -2.31 3.45 -2.82
CA LYS A 36 -3.18 4.63 -2.72
C LYS A 36 -3.23 5.47 -4.00
N ALA A 37 -2.18 5.48 -4.81
CA ALA A 37 -2.18 6.18 -6.09
C ALA A 37 -2.94 5.39 -7.18
N ILE A 38 -2.82 4.06 -7.18
CA ILE A 38 -3.39 3.18 -8.21
C ILE A 38 -4.88 2.90 -7.96
N ILE A 39 -5.26 2.62 -6.71
CA ILE A 39 -6.64 2.29 -6.30
C ILE A 39 -7.69 3.28 -6.84
N PRO A 40 -7.55 4.62 -6.72
CA PRO A 40 -8.57 5.55 -7.23
C PRO A 40 -8.71 5.51 -8.76
N ILE A 41 -7.63 5.21 -9.48
CA ILE A 41 -7.66 5.12 -10.95
C ILE A 41 -8.41 3.85 -11.36
N GLU A 42 -8.07 2.72 -10.74
CA GLU A 42 -8.71 1.43 -11.00
C GLU A 42 -10.20 1.46 -10.64
N LEU A 43 -10.56 2.05 -9.49
CA LEU A 43 -11.95 2.23 -9.08
C LEU A 43 -12.71 3.10 -10.08
N LYS A 44 -12.13 4.20 -10.57
CA LYS A 44 -12.76 5.05 -11.59
C LYS A 44 -12.99 4.29 -12.89
N LYS A 45 -12.03 3.49 -13.32
CA LYS A 45 -12.17 2.64 -14.51
C LYS A 45 -13.32 1.64 -14.35
N GLN A 46 -13.38 0.94 -13.22
CA GLN A 46 -14.47 0.00 -12.92
C GLN A 46 -15.83 0.69 -12.84
N MET A 47 -15.91 1.90 -12.28
CA MET A 47 -17.13 2.69 -12.25
C MET A 47 -17.61 3.06 -13.65
N LEU A 48 -16.70 3.44 -14.55
CA LEU A 48 -17.04 3.76 -15.94
C LEU A 48 -17.51 2.53 -16.72
N ASP A 49 -16.85 1.38 -16.53
CA ASP A 49 -17.18 0.15 -17.25
C ASP A 49 -18.51 -0.48 -16.78
N THR A 50 -18.74 -0.49 -15.47
CA THR A 50 -19.91 -1.16 -14.88
C THR A 50 -21.10 -0.24 -14.66
N MET A 51 -20.89 1.08 -14.72
CA MET A 51 -21.86 2.08 -14.29
C MET A 51 -22.37 1.86 -12.86
N ILE A 52 -21.58 1.18 -12.02
CA ILE A 52 -21.91 0.86 -10.61
C ILE A 52 -20.77 1.35 -9.71
N CYS A 53 -21.10 1.99 -8.61
CA CYS A 53 -20.11 2.39 -7.60
C CYS A 53 -19.59 1.15 -6.87
N PRO A 54 -18.28 0.83 -6.91
CA PRO A 54 -17.70 -0.34 -6.23
C PRO A 54 -17.77 -0.25 -4.70
N LEU A 55 -17.97 0.95 -4.12
CA LEU A 55 -18.06 1.14 -2.68
C LEU A 55 -19.46 0.85 -2.13
N CYS A 56 -20.50 1.43 -2.74
CA CYS A 56 -21.88 1.33 -2.26
C CYS A 56 -22.78 0.45 -3.13
N LYS A 57 -22.26 -0.10 -4.25
CA LYS A 57 -22.97 -0.95 -5.22
C LYS A 57 -24.21 -0.31 -5.87
N GLN A 58 -24.34 1.01 -5.78
CA GLN A 58 -25.43 1.75 -6.44
C GLN A 58 -25.06 2.06 -7.89
N LYS A 59 -26.06 2.09 -8.78
CA LYS A 59 -25.86 2.51 -10.18
C LYS A 59 -25.52 4.00 -10.23
N LEU A 60 -24.50 4.38 -11.00
CA LEU A 60 -24.12 5.77 -11.16
C LEU A 60 -25.26 6.56 -11.83
N ASN A 61 -25.64 7.66 -11.20
CA ASN A 61 -26.54 8.65 -11.78
C ASN A 61 -25.72 9.74 -12.46
N PHE A 62 -25.93 9.98 -13.75
CA PHE A 62 -25.20 11.01 -14.52
C PHE A 62 -25.51 12.45 -14.07
N TYR A 63 -26.60 12.66 -13.33
CA TYR A 63 -27.04 13.99 -12.92
C TYR A 63 -26.43 14.47 -11.59
N THR A 64 -25.88 13.56 -10.78
CA THR A 64 -25.39 13.88 -9.44
C THR A 64 -24.01 13.31 -9.21
N ASN A 65 -23.01 14.19 -9.12
CA ASN A 65 -21.66 13.83 -8.72
C ASN A 65 -21.62 13.67 -7.19
N CYS A 66 -21.52 12.43 -6.71
CA CYS A 66 -21.42 12.11 -5.27
C CYS A 66 -19.96 12.16 -4.76
N ASP A 67 -19.01 12.53 -5.61
CA ASP A 67 -17.59 12.57 -5.29
C ASP A 67 -17.31 13.88 -4.55
N SER A 68 -17.26 13.81 -3.22
CA SER A 68 -16.95 14.96 -2.34
C SER A 68 -15.49 15.42 -2.44
N ILE A 69 -14.68 14.79 -3.30
CA ILE A 69 -13.26 15.12 -3.54
C ILE A 69 -13.06 16.57 -4.00
N HIS A 70 -14.04 17.18 -4.67
CA HIS A 70 -13.99 18.60 -5.05
C HIS A 70 -14.49 19.57 -3.97
N ASN A 71 -14.93 19.09 -2.80
CA ASN A 71 -15.43 19.92 -1.71
C ASN A 71 -14.38 20.14 -0.60
N ARG A 72 -13.09 20.21 -0.98
CA ARG A 72 -12.05 20.75 -0.09
C ARG A 72 -12.23 22.26 0.00
N LYS A 73 -13.04 22.71 0.98
CA LYS A 73 -12.93 24.07 1.54
C LYS A 73 -11.59 24.25 2.24
#